data_AF-A0AAF5Q561-F1
#
_entry.id   AF-A0AAF5Q561-F1
#
_cell.length_a   1.000
_cell.length_b   1.000
_cell.length_c   1.000
_cell.angle_alpha   90.00
_cell.angle_beta   90.00
_cell.angle_gamma   90.00
#
_symmetry.space_group_name_H-M   'P 1'
#
loop_
_entity.id
_entity.type
_entity.pdbx_description
1 polymer ?
#
loop_
_entity_poly.entity_id
_entity_poly.type
_entity_poly.pdbx_seq_one_letter_code
_entity_poly.pdbx_strand_id
1 'polypeptide(L)'
;MSASIIVRAKLVKENLEELLDEIRQIDLTPSDQKSPIEILCQQYETRLRIVKEKLMRLEKYVGTLEKNQRQMVGIHSTNSNLALKRLTRSKEHRLTECRSVVNLPQLSLPTFSDDPKTWKEFWSNFETSVHSQNIPDI
;
A
#
# COMPACT_ATOMS: atom_id res chain seq x y z
N MET A 1 6.64 13.50 9.43
CA MET A 1 6.35 12.17 10.05
C MET A 1 6.74 11.01 9.15
N SER A 2 6.37 10.99 7.87
CA SER A 2 6.77 9.94 6.90
C SER A 2 8.29 9.77 6.75
N ALA A 3 9.04 10.87 6.65
CA ALA A 3 10.51 10.84 6.53
C ALA A 3 11.20 10.08 7.70
N SER A 4 10.67 10.20 8.92
CA SER A 4 11.21 9.51 10.10
C SER A 4 10.96 7.99 10.06
N ILE A 5 9.85 7.55 9.47
CA ILE A 5 9.56 6.12 9.26
C ILE A 5 10.50 5.54 8.20
N ILE A 6 10.76 6.28 7.12
CA ILE A 6 11.68 5.87 6.05
C ILE A 6 13.10 5.70 6.58
N VAL A 7 13.59 6.65 7.39
CA VAL A 7 14.92 6.56 8.03
C VAL A 7 15.02 5.33 8.93
N ARG A 8 14.00 5.04 9.75
CA ARG A 8 13.97 3.84 10.59
C ARG A 8 13.95 2.55 9.77
N ALA A 9 13.17 2.50 8.68
CA ALA A 9 13.11 1.32 7.83
C ALA A 9 14.44 1.03 7.12
N LYS A 10 15.14 2.08 6.65
CA LYS A 10 16.51 1.95 6.10
C LYS A 10 17.49 1.39 7.12
N LEU A 11 17.50 1.94 8.33
CA LEU A 11 18.40 1.47 9.39
C LEU A 11 18.13 -0.01 9.75
N VAL A 12 16.87 -0.41 9.84
CA VAL A 12 16.51 -1.81 10.13
C VAL A 12 16.91 -2.74 8.98
N LYS A 13 16.81 -2.27 7.72
CA LYS A 13 17.28 -3.02 6.54
C LYS A 13 18.80 -3.24 6.60
N GLU A 14 19.58 -2.21 6.86
CA GLU A 14 21.04 -2.30 6.97
C GLU A 14 21.46 -3.28 8.08
N ASN A 15 20.83 -3.19 9.26
CA ASN A 15 21.08 -4.12 10.36
C ASN A 15 20.69 -5.58 10.02
N LEU A 16 19.67 -5.79 9.19
CA LEU A 16 19.28 -7.13 8.74
C LEU A 16 20.28 -7.69 7.73
N GLU A 17 20.78 -6.86 6.82
CA GLU A 17 21.81 -7.24 5.85
C GLU A 17 23.10 -7.66 6.57
N GLU A 18 23.53 -6.89 7.57
CA GLU A 18 24.67 -7.23 8.44
C GLU A 18 24.43 -8.55 9.20
N LEU A 19 23.25 -8.73 9.80
CA LEU A 19 22.91 -9.96 10.52
C LEU A 19 22.91 -11.19 9.60
N LEU A 20 22.48 -11.05 8.34
CA LEU A 20 22.51 -12.14 7.37
C LEU A 20 23.94 -12.51 6.98
N ASP A 21 24.83 -11.53 6.88
CA ASP A 21 26.24 -11.78 6.66
C ASP A 21 26.89 -12.45 7.88
N GLU A 22 26.55 -12.04 9.11
CA GLU A 22 26.97 -12.75 10.33
C GLU A 22 26.51 -14.22 10.32
N ILE A 23 25.27 -14.49 9.91
CA ILE A 23 24.73 -15.86 9.83
C ILE A 23 25.48 -16.71 8.82
N ARG A 24 25.87 -16.13 7.68
CA ARG A 24 26.67 -16.82 6.66
C ARG A 24 28.05 -17.21 7.15
N GLN A 25 28.63 -16.47 8.08
CA GLN A 25 29.92 -16.79 8.69
C GLN A 25 29.84 -17.80 9.84
N ILE A 26 28.64 -18.28 10.20
CA ILE A 26 28.50 -19.30 11.24
C ILE A 26 29.03 -20.63 10.69
N ASP A 27 30.16 -21.08 11.24
CA ASP A 27 30.71 -22.38 10.92
C ASP A 27 29.88 -23.51 11.55
N LEU A 28 29.00 -24.08 10.73
CA LEU A 28 28.20 -25.26 11.05
C LEU A 28 28.85 -26.57 10.57
N THR A 29 30.14 -26.57 10.19
CA THR A 29 30.79 -27.76 9.65
C THR A 29 30.54 -29.00 10.53
N PRO A 30 30.26 -30.17 9.91
CA PRO A 30 30.15 -31.43 10.63
C PRO A 30 31.47 -31.71 11.35
N SER A 31 31.40 -31.84 12.68
CA SER A 31 32.57 -32.09 13.51
C SER A 31 33.19 -33.44 13.15
N ASP A 32 34.53 -33.49 13.07
CA ASP A 32 35.28 -34.72 12.83
C ASP A 32 34.97 -35.71 13.97
N GLN A 33 34.51 -36.91 13.61
CA GLN A 33 33.92 -37.93 14.52
C GLN A 33 34.84 -38.44 15.63
N LYS A 34 36.06 -37.89 15.76
CA LYS A 34 37.10 -38.29 16.73
C LYS A 34 37.17 -37.42 17.98
N SER A 35 36.35 -36.37 18.07
CA SER A 35 36.33 -35.51 19.27
C SER A 35 35.68 -36.23 20.46
N PRO A 36 36.22 -36.10 21.69
CA PRO A 36 35.56 -36.62 22.89
C PRO A 36 34.13 -36.11 23.02
N ILE A 37 33.22 -36.96 23.51
CA ILE A 37 31.77 -36.68 23.61
C ILE A 37 31.47 -35.35 24.33
N GLU A 38 32.24 -35.03 25.37
CA GLU A 38 32.06 -33.80 26.15
C GLU A 38 32.38 -32.52 25.35
N ILE A 39 33.42 -32.56 24.52
CA ILE A 39 33.78 -31.47 23.60
C ILE A 39 32.64 -31.29 22.57
N LEU A 40 32.09 -32.40 22.07
CA LEU A 40 31.00 -32.39 21.10
C LEU A 40 29.72 -31.79 21.70
N CYS A 41 29.36 -32.16 22.93
CA CYS A 41 28.22 -31.58 23.65
C CYS A 41 28.39 -30.06 23.85
N GLN A 42 29.56 -29.60 24.31
CA GLN A 42 29.84 -28.18 24.49
C GLN A 42 29.76 -27.38 23.18
N GLN A 43 30.20 -27.98 22.07
CA GLN A 43 30.06 -27.39 20.73
C GLN A 43 28.60 -27.22 20.34
N TYR A 44 27.78 -28.27 20.48
CA TYR A 44 26.35 -28.19 20.15
C TYR A 44 25.60 -27.20 21.04
N GLU A 45 25.90 -27.14 22.34
CA GLU A 45 25.32 -26.14 23.24
C GLU A 45 25.67 -24.71 22.84
N THR A 46 26.93 -24.48 22.45
CA THR A 46 27.39 -23.17 21.98
C THR A 46 26.72 -22.78 20.67
N ARG A 47 26.64 -23.71 19.70
CA ARG A 47 25.93 -23.52 18.43
C ARG A 47 24.45 -23.22 18.66
N LEU A 48 23.79 -23.96 19.56
CA LEU A 48 22.39 -23.73 19.91
C LEU A 48 22.18 -22.33 20.50
N ARG A 49 23.10 -21.87 21.37
CA ARG A 49 23.04 -20.53 21.96
C ARG A 49 23.14 -19.44 20.90
N ILE A 50 24.06 -19.58 19.95
CA ILE A 50 24.24 -18.64 18.84
C ILE A 50 22.99 -18.63 17.95
N VAL A 51 22.47 -19.79 17.54
CA VAL A 51 21.28 -19.85 16.68
C VAL A 51 20.05 -19.23 17.35
N LYS A 52 19.82 -19.53 18.64
CA LYS A 52 18.72 -18.91 19.40
C LYS A 52 18.85 -17.40 19.47
N GLU A 53 20.06 -16.90 19.67
CA GLU A 53 20.36 -15.47 19.73
C GLU A 53 20.06 -14.77 18.39
N LYS A 54 20.48 -15.36 17.27
CA LYS A 54 20.16 -14.87 15.93
C LYS A 54 18.66 -14.87 15.66
N LEU A 55 17.95 -15.91 16.07
CA LEU A 55 16.49 -16.00 15.95
C LEU A 55 15.80 -14.84 16.67
N MET A 56 16.18 -14.57 17.93
CA MET A 56 15.61 -13.47 18.71
C MET A 56 15.82 -12.09 18.04
N ARG A 57 17.01 -11.85 17.45
CA ARG A 57 17.28 -10.60 16.73
C ARG A 57 16.41 -10.48 15.48
N LEU A 58 16.26 -11.56 14.70
CA LEU A 58 15.41 -11.59 13.51
C LEU A 58 13.96 -11.28 13.86
N GLU A 59 13.39 -11.96 14.86
CA GLU A 59 12.02 -11.73 15.33
C GLU A 59 11.80 -10.26 15.72
N LYS A 60 12.76 -9.66 16.43
CA LYS A 60 12.71 -8.24 16.82
C LYS A 60 12.69 -7.30 15.61
N TYR A 61 13.55 -7.54 14.61
CA TYR A 61 13.63 -6.69 13.43
C TYR A 61 12.38 -6.82 12.54
N VAL A 62 11.88 -8.04 12.34
CA VAL A 62 10.62 -8.30 11.63
C VAL A 62 9.46 -7.56 12.31
N GLY A 63 9.31 -7.69 13.64
CA GLY A 63 8.25 -6.99 14.37
C GLY A 63 8.33 -5.47 14.26
N THR A 64 9.55 -4.92 14.20
CA THR A 64 9.76 -3.47 14.00
C THR A 64 9.35 -3.04 12.58
N LEU A 65 9.67 -3.84 11.56
CA LEU A 65 9.27 -3.58 10.18
C LEU A 65 7.75 -3.63 10.00
N GLU A 66 7.08 -4.64 10.55
CA GLU A 66 5.63 -4.75 10.51
C GLU A 66 4.94 -3.56 11.18
N LYS A 67 5.47 -3.10 12.32
CA LYS A 67 4.95 -1.91 13.00
C LYS A 67 5.09 -0.66 12.14
N ASN A 68 6.24 -0.48 11.49
CA ASN A 68 6.48 0.63 10.57
C ASN A 68 5.52 0.56 9.36
N GLN A 69 5.28 -0.62 8.81
CA GLN A 69 4.33 -0.83 7.72
C GLN A 69 2.90 -0.46 8.13
N ARG A 70 2.42 -0.94 9.29
CA ARG A 70 1.10 -0.56 9.82
C ARG A 70 0.96 0.95 10.00
N GLN A 71 1.99 1.60 10.55
CA GLN A 71 1.99 3.05 10.75
C GLN A 71 1.93 3.82 9.42
N MET A 72 2.66 3.36 8.40
CA MET A 72 2.66 3.97 7.08
C MET A 72 1.29 3.90 6.40
N VAL A 73 0.67 2.71 6.40
CA VAL A 73 -0.67 2.50 5.82
C VAL A 73 -1.71 3.40 6.51
N GLY A 74 -1.66 3.52 7.84
CA GLY A 74 -2.54 4.42 8.60
C GLY A 74 -2.39 5.89 8.20
N ILE A 75 -1.16 6.37 8.00
CA ILE A 75 -0.91 7.75 7.55
C ILE A 75 -1.46 7.99 6.14
N HIS A 76 -1.26 7.06 5.20
CA HIS A 76 -1.80 7.20 3.84
C HIS A 76 -3.33 7.25 3.83
N SER A 77 -4.00 6.36 4.57
CA SER A 77 -5.47 6.35 4.67
C SER A 77 -6.00 7.66 5.28
N THR A 78 -5.32 8.21 6.30
CA THR A 78 -5.70 9.46 6.95
C THR A 78 -5.54 10.68 6.01
N ASN A 79 -4.42 10.75 5.29
CA ASN A 79 -4.15 11.84 4.35
C ASN A 79 -5.13 11.84 3.17
N SER A 80 -5.48 10.67 2.62
CA SER A 80 -6.49 10.54 1.57
C SER A 80 -7.87 11.00 2.04
N ASN A 81 -8.26 10.64 3.27
CA ASN A 81 -9.51 11.11 3.87
C ASN A 81 -9.53 12.64 4.07
N LEU A 82 -8.42 13.23 4.51
CA LEU A 82 -8.30 14.69 4.64
C LEU A 82 -8.39 15.41 3.29
N ALA A 83 -7.77 14.85 2.24
CA ALA A 83 -7.86 15.39 0.88
C ALA A 83 -9.31 15.34 0.34
N LEU A 84 -10.01 14.21 0.54
CA LEU A 84 -11.43 14.09 0.16
C LEU A 84 -12.30 15.11 0.89
N LYS A 85 -12.15 15.27 2.20
CA LYS A 85 -12.90 16.28 2.99
C LYS A 85 -12.66 17.72 2.49
N ARG A 86 -11.44 18.05 2.08
CA ARG A 86 -11.13 19.37 1.50
C ARG A 86 -11.80 19.55 0.14
N LEU A 87 -11.82 18.50 -0.69
CA LEU A 87 -12.47 18.52 -1.99
C LEU A 87 -13.99 18.70 -1.86
N THR A 88 -14.65 17.97 -0.95
CA THR A 88 -16.09 18.09 -0.73
C THR A 88 -16.49 19.45 -0.18
N ARG A 89 -15.74 19.99 0.80
CA ARG A 89 -15.97 21.34 1.32
C ARG A 89 -15.81 22.41 0.24
N SER A 90 -14.83 22.27 -0.65
CA SER A 90 -14.67 23.20 -1.78
C SER A 90 -15.81 23.13 -2.79
N LYS A 91 -16.39 21.94 -3.01
CA LYS A 91 -17.58 21.76 -3.87
C LYS A 91 -18.82 22.40 -3.24
N GLU A 92 -19.04 22.26 -1.93
CA GLU A 92 -20.18 22.90 -1.25
C GLU A 92 -20.14 24.43 -1.35
N HIS A 93 -18.96 25.04 -1.17
CA HIS A 93 -18.81 26.49 -1.35
C HIS A 93 -19.02 26.94 -2.81
N ARG A 94 -18.61 26.15 -3.81
CA ARG A 94 -18.88 26.47 -5.22
C ARG A 94 -20.34 26.26 -5.64
N LEU A 95 -21.05 25.32 -5.03
CA LEU A 95 -22.47 25.09 -5.29
C LEU A 95 -23.38 26.16 -4.65
N THR A 96 -22.89 26.88 -3.63
CA THR A 96 -23.63 28.01 -3.05
C THR A 96 -23.48 29.30 -3.87
N GLU A 97 -22.40 29.45 -4.64
CA GLU A 97 -22.13 30.63 -5.48
C GLU A 97 -22.75 30.55 -6.89
N CYS A 98 -23.01 29.34 -7.41
CA CYS A 98 -23.60 29.15 -8.74
C CYS A 98 -25.09 28.78 -8.67
N ARG A 99 -25.92 29.61 -8.03
CA ARG A 99 -27.39 29.49 -8.10
C ARG A 99 -27.98 30.44 -9.15
N SER A 100 -27.45 30.42 -10.37
CA SER A 100 -28.23 30.87 -11.53
C SER A 100 -29.18 29.73 -11.90
N VAL A 101 -30.49 29.94 -11.70
CA VAL A 101 -31.52 29.03 -12.21
C VAL A 101 -31.50 29.13 -13.73
N VAL A 102 -30.66 28.32 -14.37
CA VAL A 102 -30.72 28.11 -15.81
C VAL A 102 -31.78 27.03 -16.02
N ASN A 103 -32.93 27.41 -16.57
CA ASN A 103 -33.91 26.43 -17.02
C ASN A 103 -33.31 25.71 -18.22
N LEU A 104 -32.71 24.54 -17.97
CA LEU A 104 -32.26 23.65 -19.03
C LEU A 104 -33.49 22.99 -19.67
N PRO A 105 -33.58 22.91 -21.01
CA PRO A 105 -34.58 22.08 -21.65
C PRO A 105 -34.41 20.64 -21.15
N GLN A 106 -35.46 20.08 -20.55
CA GLN A 106 -35.50 18.68 -20.17
C GLN A 106 -35.59 17.84 -21.45
N LEU A 107 -34.44 17.31 -21.87
CA LEU A 107 -34.37 16.36 -22.98
C LEU A 107 -34.54 14.96 -22.42
N SER A 108 -35.46 14.20 -23.00
CA SER A 108 -35.61 12.77 -22.75
C SER A 108 -34.38 12.05 -23.29
N LEU A 109 -33.41 11.80 -22.41
CA LEU A 109 -32.29 10.92 -22.71
C LEU A 109 -32.80 9.50 -22.92
N PRO A 110 -32.25 8.75 -23.89
CA PRO A 110 -32.55 7.33 -24.00
C PRO A 110 -32.11 6.64 -22.69
N THR A 111 -33.00 5.84 -22.10
CA THR A 111 -32.67 5.01 -20.94
C THR A 111 -32.11 3.69 -21.45
N PHE A 112 -30.94 3.28 -20.95
CA PHE A 112 -30.37 1.98 -21.30
C PHE A 112 -31.24 0.86 -20.71
N SER A 113 -31.57 -0.14 -21.53
CA SER A 113 -32.52 -1.21 -21.18
C SER A 113 -31.85 -2.45 -20.56
N ASP A 114 -30.58 -2.35 -20.15
CA ASP A 114 -29.73 -3.45 -19.64
C ASP A 114 -29.57 -4.66 -20.59
N ASP A 115 -29.95 -4.52 -21.87
CA ASP A 115 -29.75 -5.55 -22.90
C ASP A 115 -28.42 -5.30 -23.66
N PRO A 116 -27.44 -6.21 -23.60
CA PRO A 116 -26.19 -6.07 -24.35
C PRO A 116 -26.38 -5.95 -25.86
N LYS A 117 -27.48 -6.46 -26.42
CA LYS A 117 -27.78 -6.38 -27.85
C LYS A 117 -28.16 -4.96 -28.29
N THR A 118 -28.72 -4.16 -27.38
CA THR A 118 -29.12 -2.76 -27.67
C THR A 118 -28.03 -1.75 -27.35
N TRP A 119 -26.88 -2.19 -26.81
CA TRP A 119 -25.76 -1.33 -26.43
C TRP A 119 -25.27 -0.41 -27.55
N LYS A 120 -25.07 -0.96 -28.76
CA LYS A 120 -24.57 -0.19 -29.90
C LYS A 120 -25.56 0.88 -30.35
N GLU A 121 -26.85 0.55 -30.35
CA GLU A 121 -27.94 1.45 -30.74
C GLU A 121 -28.17 2.54 -29.70
N PHE A 122 -28.07 2.20 -28.42
CA PHE A 122 -28.06 3.16 -27.32
C PHE A 122 -26.96 4.21 -27.50
N TRP A 123 -25.72 3.80 -27.77
CA TRP A 123 -24.61 4.74 -27.97
C TRP A 123 -24.80 5.61 -29.21
N SER A 124 -25.30 5.05 -30.31
CA SER A 124 -25.59 5.81 -31.53
C SER A 124 -26.67 6.87 -31.31
N ASN A 125 -27.72 6.55 -30.55
CA ASN A 125 -28.80 7.49 -30.23
C ASN A 125 -28.36 8.53 -29.19
N PHE A 126 -27.54 8.15 -28.22
CA PHE A 126 -26.97 9.08 -27.25
C PHE A 126 -26.04 10.09 -27.94
N GLU A 127 -25.15 9.62 -28.81
CA GLU A 127 -24.20 10.47 -29.54
C GLU A 127 -24.91 11.48 -30.44
N THR A 128 -25.93 11.07 -31.19
CA THR A 128 -26.72 12.00 -32.02
C THR A 128 -27.48 13.04 -31.17
N SER A 129 -27.97 12.64 -30.00
CA SER A 129 -28.67 13.55 -29.07
C SER A 129 -27.73 14.60 -28.47
N VAL A 130 -26.47 14.27 -28.21
CA VAL A 130 -25.44 15.22 -27.76
C VAL A 130 -25.03 16.19 -28.87
N HIS A 131 -24.86 15.71 -30.11
CA HIS A 131 -24.41 16.53 -31.23
C HIS A 131 -25.51 17.42 -31.85
N SER A 132 -26.79 17.13 -31.58
CA SER A 132 -27.90 17.99 -31.99
C SER A 132 -28.08 19.21 -31.08
N GLN A 133 -27.23 19.40 -30.07
CA GLN A 133 -27.24 20.59 -29.24
C GLN A 133 -26.58 21.74 -30.02
N ASN A 134 -27.40 22.72 -30.45
CA ASN A 134 -26.91 24.03 -30.87
C ASN A 134 -26.37 24.75 -29.62
N ILE A 135 -25.14 24.42 -29.24
CA ILE A 135 -24.39 25.16 -28.24
C ILE A 135 -23.98 26.47 -28.91
N PRO A 136 -24.37 27.66 -28.41
CA PRO A 136 -23.93 28.92 -28.97
C PRO A 136 -22.41 29.03 -28.85
N ASP A 137 -21.72 29.42 -29.92
CA ASP A 137 -20.31 29.83 -29.86
C ASP A 137 -20.19 30.99 -28.85
N ILE A 138 -19.29 30.83 -27.88
CA ILE A 138 -18.99 31.81 -26.82
C ILE A 138 -18.01 32.86 -27.35
#